data_AF-A0A7Z8NRY4-F1
#
_entry.id   AF-A0A7Z8NRY4-F1
#
_cell.length_a   1.000
_cell.length_b   1.000
_cell.length_c   1.000
_cell.angle_alpha   90.00
_cell.angle_beta   90.00
_cell.angle_gamma   90.00
#
_symmetry.space_group_name_H-M   'P 1'
#
loop_
_entity.id
_entity.type
_entity.pdbx_description
1 polymer ?
#
loop_
_entity_poly.entity_id
_entity_poly.type
_entity_poly.pdbx_seq_one_letter_code
_entity_poly.pdbx_strand_id
1 'polypeptide(L)'
;MDAATVILVLVVVVALAFDFTNGFHDTANAMATSIATHALPPKAAVTLSAVLNLVGAFLSVEVALTVTNAVVRIQQADGAPSPDLVQDGGEALLLIVLTGLVGAIVWNLLTWLLGLPSSSSHALFGGLIGATVAGLGWGAVHWAGDGGEPDGILGKVVVPAVASPVVAGVVAATGTWFVYRITVGVAARYTERGFRWGQIGSASLVSLAHGTNDAQKTMGVITLALIASGHWTSTTAIPVWVKVCCALAIALGTYLGGWRIIRTLGKGLIDIAPPQGMAAETASAATILVSSHLGLPLSTTQVTTGSVLGAGVGRPGATVRWRVAGRMGVAWLITMPAAGLVGAATWFLAHLLGGGVLGAVAVVLVLVALSGVMYVRSRRDAVHAGNVNDEWQEPARQRRPATAGGVR
;
A
#
# COMPACT_ATOMS: atom_id res chain seq x y z
N MET A 1 -34.03 5.57 1.27
CA MET A 1 -32.76 5.06 1.78
C MET A 1 -32.68 5.47 3.23
N ASP A 2 -32.56 4.51 4.13
CA ASP A 2 -32.26 4.73 5.55
C ASP A 2 -30.82 5.24 5.74
N ALA A 3 -30.54 5.83 6.90
CA ALA A 3 -29.26 6.47 7.21
C ALA A 3 -28.07 5.51 7.04
N ALA A 4 -28.20 4.29 7.55
CA ALA A 4 -27.17 3.25 7.46
C ALA A 4 -26.81 2.92 5.99
N THR A 5 -27.80 2.79 5.09
CA THR A 5 -27.54 2.55 3.66
C THR A 5 -26.81 3.72 3.00
N VAL A 6 -27.11 4.97 3.37
CA VAL A 6 -26.38 6.13 2.84
C VAL A 6 -24.91 6.08 3.27
N ILE A 7 -24.63 5.80 4.55
CA ILE A 7 -23.25 5.69 5.04
C ILE A 7 -22.54 4.49 4.41
N LEU A 8 -23.22 3.35 4.23
CA LEU A 8 -22.67 2.19 3.53
C LEU A 8 -22.23 2.54 2.10
N VAL A 9 -23.07 3.27 1.34
CA VAL A 9 -22.70 3.73 0.00
C VAL A 9 -21.46 4.62 0.04
N LEU A 10 -21.37 5.54 1.01
CA LEU A 10 -20.18 6.37 1.20
C LEU A 10 -18.94 5.54 1.54
N VAL A 11 -19.07 4.53 2.41
CA VAL A 11 -17.98 3.59 2.75
C VAL A 11 -17.51 2.86 1.51
N VAL A 12 -18.42 2.32 0.69
CA VAL A 12 -18.06 1.62 -0.56
C VAL A 12 -17.31 2.56 -1.51
N VAL A 13 -17.82 3.78 -1.73
CA VAL A 13 -17.17 4.76 -2.62
C VAL A 13 -15.78 5.14 -2.10
N VAL A 14 -15.64 5.40 -0.80
CA VAL A 14 -14.36 5.77 -0.18
C VAL A 14 -13.39 4.59 -0.16
N ALA A 15 -13.87 3.37 0.06
CA ALA A 15 -13.04 2.16 0.00
C ALA A 15 -12.50 1.93 -1.43
N LEU A 16 -13.33 2.09 -2.46
CA LEU A 16 -12.87 2.02 -3.85
C LEU A 16 -11.89 3.15 -4.19
N ALA A 17 -12.10 4.36 -3.65
CA ALA A 17 -11.14 5.45 -3.76
C ALA A 17 -9.82 5.11 -3.06
N PHE A 18 -9.86 4.47 -1.89
CA PHE A 18 -8.67 3.95 -1.21
C PHE A 18 -7.93 2.94 -2.09
N ASP A 19 -8.63 1.96 -2.64
CA ASP A 19 -8.02 0.91 -3.48
C ASP A 19 -7.39 1.47 -4.76
N PHE A 20 -8.06 2.44 -5.37
CA PHE A 20 -7.52 3.21 -6.48
C PHE A 20 -6.26 3.99 -6.06
N THR A 21 -6.30 4.65 -4.89
CA THR A 21 -5.12 5.38 -4.38
C THR A 21 -3.97 4.43 -4.08
N ASN A 22 -4.27 3.24 -3.59
CA ASN A 22 -3.30 2.20 -3.31
C ASN A 22 -2.63 1.70 -4.59
N GLY A 23 -3.43 1.38 -5.62
CA GLY A 23 -2.92 0.95 -6.92
C GLY A 23 -1.91 1.92 -7.52
N PHE A 24 -2.22 3.22 -7.53
CA PHE A 24 -1.28 4.22 -8.07
C PHE A 24 -0.04 4.38 -7.18
N HIS A 25 -0.20 4.35 -5.86
CA HIS A 25 0.88 4.54 -4.89
C HIS A 25 1.92 3.40 -4.98
N ASP A 26 1.43 2.16 -5.05
CA ASP A 26 2.25 0.95 -4.96
C ASP A 26 2.67 0.38 -6.33
N THR A 27 2.26 1.01 -7.44
CA THR A 27 2.83 0.74 -8.78
C THR A 27 4.35 0.81 -8.77
N ALA A 28 4.92 1.71 -7.95
CA ALA A 28 6.35 1.89 -7.83
C ALA A 28 7.07 0.66 -7.27
N ASN A 29 6.42 -0.11 -6.39
CA ASN A 29 6.99 -1.31 -5.77
C ASN A 29 7.25 -2.42 -6.80
N ALA A 30 6.42 -2.49 -7.85
CA ALA A 30 6.55 -3.50 -8.91
C ALA A 30 7.34 -3.01 -10.12
N MET A 31 7.25 -1.72 -10.48
CA MET A 31 7.72 -1.23 -11.78
C MET A 31 8.88 -0.23 -11.72
N ALA A 32 9.23 0.34 -10.56
CA ALA A 32 10.28 1.36 -10.50
C ALA A 32 11.65 0.82 -10.94
N THR A 33 11.97 -0.43 -10.57
CA THR A 33 13.18 -1.15 -10.97
C THR A 33 13.24 -1.37 -12.47
N SER A 34 12.17 -1.90 -13.07
CA SER A 34 12.08 -2.16 -14.52
C SER A 34 12.09 -0.89 -15.37
N ILE A 35 11.58 0.21 -14.83
CA ILE A 35 11.61 1.53 -15.47
C ILE A 35 13.02 2.14 -15.36
N ALA A 36 13.66 2.03 -14.20
CA ALA A 36 15.00 2.57 -13.96
C ALA A 36 16.10 1.83 -14.73
N THR A 37 15.97 0.51 -14.91
CA THR A 37 16.90 -0.30 -15.73
C THR A 37 16.61 -0.20 -17.23
N HIS A 38 15.60 0.56 -17.64
CA HIS A 38 15.10 0.61 -19.02
C HIS A 38 14.69 -0.76 -19.58
N ALA A 39 14.34 -1.72 -18.71
CA ALA A 39 13.81 -3.01 -19.14
C ALA A 39 12.49 -2.83 -19.90
N LEU A 40 11.61 -1.95 -19.38
CA LEU A 40 10.34 -1.56 -19.98
C LEU A 40 10.20 -0.03 -20.08
N PRO A 41 9.57 0.49 -21.14
CA PRO A 41 9.20 1.89 -21.16
C PRO A 41 8.10 2.18 -20.11
N PRO A 42 8.09 3.37 -19.49
CA PRO A 42 7.21 3.69 -18.36
C PRO A 42 5.73 3.36 -18.58
N LYS A 43 5.18 3.67 -19.76
CA LYS A 43 3.78 3.40 -20.08
C LYS A 43 3.46 1.93 -20.33
N ALA A 44 4.40 1.14 -20.84
CA ALA A 44 4.21 -0.30 -20.96
C ALA A 44 4.27 -0.98 -19.58
N ALA A 45 5.19 -0.53 -18.72
CA ALA A 45 5.35 -1.04 -17.37
C ALA A 45 4.06 -0.89 -16.53
N VAL A 46 3.47 0.30 -16.49
CA VAL A 46 2.21 0.53 -15.73
C VAL A 46 1.01 -0.18 -16.36
N THR A 47 0.95 -0.32 -17.69
CA THR A 47 -0.12 -1.09 -18.36
C THR A 47 -0.04 -2.57 -18.02
N LEU A 48 1.16 -3.17 -18.11
CA LEU A 48 1.40 -4.56 -17.74
C LEU A 48 1.06 -4.79 -16.26
N SER A 49 1.52 -3.89 -15.39
CA SER A 49 1.21 -3.96 -13.96
C SER A 49 -0.29 -3.88 -13.69
N ALA A 50 -1.02 -2.98 -14.36
CA ALA A 50 -2.46 -2.83 -14.17
C ALA A 50 -3.24 -4.10 -14.56
N VAL A 51 -2.89 -4.72 -15.70
CA VAL A 51 -3.51 -5.98 -16.14
C VAL A 51 -3.23 -7.11 -15.14
N LEU A 52 -1.99 -7.22 -14.66
CA LEU A 52 -1.62 -8.27 -13.71
C LEU A 52 -2.21 -8.04 -12.32
N ASN A 53 -2.36 -6.79 -11.90
CA ASN A 53 -3.09 -6.45 -10.67
C ASN A 53 -4.56 -6.87 -10.76
N LEU A 54 -5.21 -6.57 -11.90
CA LEU A 54 -6.58 -7.00 -12.18
C LEU A 54 -6.71 -8.52 -12.08
N VAL A 55 -5.83 -9.27 -12.74
CA VAL A 55 -5.82 -10.75 -12.68
C VAL A 55 -5.54 -11.25 -11.27
N GLY A 56 -4.52 -10.69 -10.61
CA GLY A 56 -4.09 -11.08 -9.26
C GLY A 56 -5.20 -10.97 -8.22
N ALA A 57 -6.06 -9.96 -8.35
CA ALA A 57 -7.21 -9.73 -7.47
C ALA A 57 -8.25 -10.87 -7.50
N PHE A 58 -8.28 -11.70 -8.55
CA PHE A 58 -9.18 -12.85 -8.64
C PHE A 58 -8.55 -14.17 -8.19
N LEU A 59 -7.25 -14.20 -7.84
CA LEU A 59 -6.54 -15.44 -7.54
C LEU A 59 -6.70 -15.93 -6.09
N SER A 60 -7.14 -15.08 -5.16
CA SER A 60 -7.33 -15.47 -3.75
C SER A 60 -8.36 -14.56 -3.07
N VAL A 61 -8.87 -15.02 -1.92
CA VAL A 61 -9.75 -14.26 -1.01
C VAL A 61 -9.31 -14.34 0.46
N GLU A 62 -8.23 -15.07 0.77
CA GLU A 62 -7.78 -15.35 2.14
C GLU A 62 -7.41 -14.10 2.95
N VAL A 63 -6.76 -13.12 2.32
CA VAL A 63 -6.41 -11.84 2.94
C VAL A 63 -7.68 -11.03 3.21
N ALA A 64 -8.68 -11.07 2.33
CA ALA A 64 -9.94 -10.36 2.52
C ALA A 64 -10.71 -10.91 3.74
N LEU A 65 -10.74 -12.24 3.88
CA LEU A 65 -11.33 -12.90 5.04
C LEU A 65 -10.58 -12.54 6.32
N THR A 66 -9.26 -12.46 6.27
CA THR A 66 -8.45 -12.05 7.43
C THR A 66 -8.71 -10.59 7.81
N VAL A 67 -8.75 -9.67 6.85
CA VAL A 67 -9.00 -8.23 7.12
C VAL A 67 -10.39 -7.99 7.70
N THR A 68 -11.40 -8.74 7.25
CA THR A 68 -12.77 -8.67 7.78
C THR A 68 -12.80 -8.95 9.29
N ASN A 69 -11.92 -9.84 9.78
CA ASN A 69 -11.93 -10.34 11.16
C ASN A 69 -10.80 -9.79 12.05
N ALA A 70 -9.74 -9.20 11.48
CA ALA A 70 -8.52 -8.86 12.22
C ALA A 70 -8.55 -7.49 12.92
N VAL A 71 -9.42 -6.56 12.51
CA VAL A 71 -9.30 -5.14 12.90
C VAL A 71 -10.22 -4.75 14.05
N VAL A 72 -11.48 -5.13 13.96
CA VAL A 72 -12.51 -4.83 14.97
C VAL A 72 -13.09 -6.16 15.44
N ARG A 73 -13.31 -6.30 16.75
CA ARG A 73 -14.01 -7.46 17.33
C ARG A 73 -15.50 -7.42 16.94
N ILE A 74 -15.77 -7.65 15.67
CA ILE A 74 -17.13 -7.68 15.12
C ILE A 74 -17.84 -8.98 15.40
N GLN A 75 -17.14 -10.03 15.81
CA GLN A 75 -17.73 -11.32 16.14
C GLN A 75 -17.47 -11.66 17.61
N GLN A 76 -18.47 -12.23 18.27
CA GLN A 76 -18.28 -12.89 19.56
C GLN A 76 -17.55 -14.23 19.35
N ALA A 77 -17.17 -14.91 20.44
CA ALA A 77 -16.43 -16.17 20.40
C ALA A 77 -17.18 -17.31 19.68
N ASP A 78 -18.48 -17.16 19.45
CA ASP A 78 -19.36 -18.07 18.71
C ASP A 78 -19.47 -17.75 17.21
N GLY A 79 -18.81 -16.68 16.73
CA GLY A 79 -18.84 -16.21 15.35
C GLY A 79 -20.04 -15.30 15.01
N ALA A 80 -20.94 -15.03 15.95
CA ALA A 80 -22.07 -14.12 15.74
C ALA A 80 -21.62 -12.66 15.79
N PRO A 81 -22.17 -11.76 14.93
CA PRO A 81 -21.84 -10.34 14.99
C PRO A 81 -22.12 -9.73 16.38
N SER A 82 -21.22 -8.90 16.90
CA SER A 82 -21.40 -8.23 18.18
C SER A 82 -22.68 -7.38 18.13
N PRO A 83 -23.68 -7.65 19.00
CA PRO A 83 -24.97 -6.96 18.96
C PRO A 83 -24.82 -5.44 19.06
N ASP A 84 -23.84 -4.97 19.84
CA ASP A 84 -23.58 -3.54 20.04
C ASP A 84 -23.00 -2.85 18.78
N LEU A 85 -22.40 -3.61 17.87
CA LEU A 85 -21.82 -3.11 16.62
C LEU A 85 -22.76 -3.22 15.42
N VAL A 86 -23.84 -3.99 15.56
CA VAL A 86 -24.87 -4.22 14.52
C VAL A 86 -26.21 -3.56 14.88
N GLN A 87 -26.35 -3.03 16.10
CA GLN A 87 -27.44 -2.13 16.49
C GLN A 87 -27.54 -0.93 15.55
N ASP A 88 -28.76 -0.41 15.38
CA ASP A 88 -29.10 0.71 14.48
C ASP A 88 -28.62 0.54 13.03
N GLY A 89 -28.62 -0.69 12.52
CA GLY A 89 -28.17 -1.00 11.16
C GLY A 89 -26.65 -0.87 10.96
N GLY A 90 -25.88 -0.93 12.06
CA GLY A 90 -24.41 -0.88 12.02
C GLY A 90 -23.84 0.52 11.80
N GLU A 91 -24.63 1.58 12.02
CA GLU A 91 -24.27 2.97 11.71
C GLU A 91 -22.92 3.39 12.34
N ALA A 92 -22.71 3.03 13.62
CA ALA A 92 -21.47 3.33 14.34
C ALA A 92 -20.25 2.66 13.70
N LEU A 93 -20.36 1.38 13.34
CA LEU A 93 -19.27 0.62 12.71
C LEU A 93 -18.99 1.15 11.30
N LEU A 94 -20.03 1.47 10.53
CA LEU A 94 -19.88 2.09 9.21
C LEU A 94 -19.16 3.44 9.29
N LEU A 95 -19.47 4.26 10.30
CA LEU A 95 -18.81 5.55 10.51
C LEU A 95 -17.34 5.38 10.93
N ILE A 96 -17.03 4.38 11.76
CA ILE A 96 -15.64 4.03 12.13
C ILE A 96 -14.86 3.58 10.90
N VAL A 97 -15.42 2.70 10.07
CA VAL A 97 -14.78 2.24 8.83
C VAL A 97 -14.55 3.42 7.88
N LEU A 98 -15.56 4.28 7.69
CA LEU A 98 -15.47 5.47 6.82
C LEU A 98 -14.34 6.40 7.26
N THR A 99 -14.32 6.76 8.54
CA THR A 99 -13.34 7.71 9.11
C THR A 99 -11.93 7.13 9.12
N GLY A 100 -11.79 5.83 9.38
CA GLY A 100 -10.52 5.11 9.26
C GLY A 100 -10.00 5.06 7.82
N LEU A 101 -10.86 4.81 6.83
CA LEU A 101 -10.50 4.89 5.41
C LEU A 101 -10.08 6.30 4.99
N VAL A 102 -10.76 7.34 5.47
CA VAL A 102 -10.34 8.72 5.22
C VAL A 102 -8.95 8.98 5.81
N GLY A 103 -8.66 8.50 7.03
CA GLY A 103 -7.34 8.58 7.63
C GLY A 103 -6.26 7.94 6.77
N ALA A 104 -6.54 6.74 6.25
CA ALA A 104 -5.65 6.01 5.37
C ALA A 104 -5.38 6.75 4.04
N ILE A 105 -6.43 7.24 3.37
CA ILE A 105 -6.31 7.94 2.08
C ILE A 105 -5.55 9.26 2.25
N VAL A 106 -5.89 10.06 3.26
CA VAL A 106 -5.22 11.34 3.51
C VAL A 106 -3.72 11.10 3.74
N TRP A 107 -3.36 10.09 4.50
CA TRP A 107 -1.95 9.74 4.71
C TRP A 107 -1.27 9.28 3.42
N ASN A 108 -1.89 8.39 2.65
CA ASN A 108 -1.34 7.91 1.37
C ASN A 108 -1.13 9.05 0.36
N LEU A 109 -2.07 9.98 0.24
CA LEU A 109 -1.94 11.14 -0.64
C LEU A 109 -0.85 12.11 -0.16
N LEU A 110 -0.71 12.29 1.16
CA LEU A 110 0.35 13.10 1.73
C LEU A 110 1.73 12.51 1.44
N THR A 111 1.91 11.20 1.66
CA THR A 111 3.19 10.53 1.39
C THR A 111 3.50 10.52 -0.09
N TRP A 112 2.50 10.33 -0.95
CA TRP A 112 2.67 10.50 -2.40
C TRP A 112 3.10 11.91 -2.79
N LEU A 113 2.47 12.94 -2.24
CA LEU A 113 2.82 14.34 -2.52
C LEU A 113 4.29 14.62 -2.17
N LEU A 114 4.75 14.07 -1.04
CA LEU A 114 6.13 14.15 -0.57
C LEU A 114 7.09 13.18 -1.28
N GLY A 115 6.58 12.28 -2.14
CA GLY A 115 7.37 11.26 -2.81
C GLY A 115 7.97 10.22 -1.86
N LEU A 116 7.37 10.04 -0.68
CA LEU A 116 7.81 9.13 0.36
C LEU A 116 7.19 7.74 0.14
N PRO A 117 7.99 6.67 0.00
CA PRO A 117 7.49 5.31 -0.10
C PRO A 117 6.92 4.86 1.25
N SER A 118 5.61 4.97 1.37
CA SER A 118 4.78 4.57 2.51
C SER A 118 4.12 3.21 2.27
N SER A 119 3.53 2.64 3.33
CA SER A 119 2.74 1.42 3.25
C SER A 119 1.25 1.71 3.36
N SER A 120 0.51 1.48 2.27
CA SER A 120 -0.96 1.60 2.27
C SER A 120 -1.62 0.62 3.24
N SER A 121 -1.07 -0.59 3.43
CA SER A 121 -1.56 -1.54 4.44
C SER A 121 -1.54 -0.94 5.85
N HIS A 122 -0.41 -0.34 6.23
CA HIS A 122 -0.27 0.27 7.55
C HIS A 122 -1.10 1.53 7.71
N ALA A 123 -1.29 2.29 6.63
CA ALA A 123 -2.20 3.43 6.62
C ALA A 123 -3.65 2.97 6.85
N LEU A 124 -4.08 1.89 6.20
CA LEU A 124 -5.41 1.29 6.36
C LEU A 124 -5.63 0.81 7.79
N PHE A 125 -4.76 -0.08 8.29
CA PHE A 125 -4.89 -0.60 9.65
C PHE A 125 -4.75 0.52 10.69
N GLY A 126 -3.82 1.45 10.50
CA GLY A 126 -3.65 2.61 11.38
C GLY A 126 -4.91 3.46 11.46
N GLY A 127 -5.47 3.85 10.31
CA GLY A 127 -6.71 4.61 10.23
C GLY A 127 -7.87 3.92 10.93
N LEU A 128 -8.08 2.62 10.65
CA LEU A 128 -9.14 1.84 11.30
C LEU A 128 -8.92 1.69 12.81
N ILE A 129 -7.70 1.44 13.27
CA ILE A 129 -7.36 1.38 14.69
C ILE A 129 -7.67 2.72 15.36
N GLY A 130 -7.21 3.82 14.79
CA GLY A 130 -7.42 5.15 15.35
C GLY A 130 -8.90 5.53 15.44
N ALA A 131 -9.67 5.28 14.39
CA ALA A 131 -11.12 5.51 14.39
C ALA A 131 -11.85 4.58 15.39
N THR A 132 -11.43 3.33 15.52
CA THR A 132 -11.99 2.37 16.49
C THR A 132 -11.71 2.80 17.92
N VAL A 133 -10.47 3.22 18.23
CA VAL A 133 -10.11 3.74 19.55
C VAL A 133 -10.91 5.00 19.88
N ALA A 134 -11.10 5.89 18.91
CA ALA A 134 -11.89 7.11 19.12
C ALA A 134 -13.37 6.81 19.36
N GLY A 135 -13.95 5.84 18.63
CA GLY A 135 -15.38 5.57 18.70
C GLY A 135 -15.84 4.56 19.74
N LEU A 136 -15.01 3.56 20.05
CA LEU A 136 -15.37 2.44 20.92
C LEU A 136 -14.37 2.25 22.07
N GLY A 137 -13.32 3.07 22.13
CA GLY A 137 -12.28 2.98 23.14
C GLY A 137 -11.22 1.92 22.84
N TRP A 138 -10.20 1.88 23.69
CA TRP A 138 -9.02 1.02 23.49
C TRP A 138 -9.33 -0.48 23.50
N GLY A 139 -10.33 -0.91 24.28
CA GLY A 139 -10.70 -2.32 24.45
C GLY A 139 -11.43 -2.95 23.26
N ALA A 140 -11.97 -2.14 22.34
CA ALA A 140 -12.70 -2.63 21.17
C ALA A 140 -11.77 -3.10 20.03
N VAL A 141 -10.51 -2.68 20.07
CA VAL A 141 -9.48 -3.08 19.11
C VAL A 141 -9.01 -4.49 19.43
N HIS A 142 -8.96 -5.35 18.41
CA HIS A 142 -8.46 -6.72 18.56
C HIS A 142 -6.92 -6.74 18.62
N TRP A 143 -6.34 -6.41 19.79
CA TRP A 143 -4.89 -6.26 19.93
C TRP A 143 -4.12 -7.58 19.80
N ALA A 144 -4.53 -8.59 20.56
CA ALA A 144 -3.88 -9.90 20.61
C ALA A 144 -4.93 -11.01 20.59
N GLY A 145 -4.53 -12.16 20.05
CA GLY A 145 -5.28 -13.40 20.12
C GLY A 145 -5.42 -13.92 21.54
N ASP A 146 -6.54 -14.58 21.80
CA ASP A 146 -6.77 -15.29 23.06
C ASP A 146 -6.02 -16.66 23.02
N GLY A 147 -5.36 -17.05 24.12
CA GLY A 147 -4.81 -18.41 24.26
C GLY A 147 -3.44 -18.70 23.59
N GLY A 148 -2.71 -17.68 23.13
CA GLY A 148 -1.33 -17.83 22.63
C GLY A 148 -1.19 -18.03 21.12
N GLU A 149 -2.29 -18.03 20.37
CA GLU A 149 -2.24 -17.97 18.91
C GLU A 149 -1.86 -16.54 18.43
N PRO A 150 -1.05 -16.41 17.36
CA PRO A 150 -0.71 -15.11 16.77
C PRO A 150 -1.91 -14.54 16.00
N ASP A 151 -2.93 -14.11 16.73
CA ASP A 151 -4.13 -13.43 16.22
C ASP A 151 -4.17 -11.95 16.64
N GLY A 152 -5.16 -11.22 16.13
CA GLY A 152 -5.31 -9.79 16.29
C GLY A 152 -4.29 -8.97 15.50
N ILE A 153 -4.24 -7.67 15.78
CA ILE A 153 -3.36 -6.71 15.11
C ILE A 153 -1.90 -7.05 15.37
N LEU A 154 -1.53 -7.47 16.59
CA LEU A 154 -0.15 -7.81 16.89
C LEU A 154 0.32 -9.03 16.07
N GLY A 155 -0.46 -10.11 16.05
CA GLY A 155 -0.09 -11.35 15.37
C GLY A 155 -0.22 -11.29 13.84
N LYS A 156 -1.30 -10.66 13.33
CA LYS A 156 -1.62 -10.67 11.89
C LYS A 156 -1.14 -9.44 11.13
N VAL A 157 -0.80 -8.34 11.82
CA VAL A 157 -0.37 -7.08 11.17
C VAL A 157 1.05 -6.69 11.60
N VAL A 158 1.30 -6.48 12.89
CA VAL A 158 2.56 -5.90 13.38
C VAL A 158 3.73 -6.88 13.24
N VAL A 159 3.56 -8.14 13.65
CA VAL A 159 4.63 -9.15 13.52
C VAL A 159 5.00 -9.37 12.05
N PRO A 160 4.06 -9.62 11.12
CA PRO A 160 4.38 -9.73 9.70
C PRO A 160 5.00 -8.45 9.10
N ALA A 161 4.61 -7.26 9.57
CA ALA A 161 5.20 -6.00 9.12
C ALA A 161 6.69 -5.87 9.44
N VAL A 162 7.12 -6.35 10.61
CA VAL A 162 8.53 -6.32 11.03
C VAL A 162 9.31 -7.49 10.43
N ALA A 163 8.71 -8.68 10.39
CA ALA A 163 9.38 -9.89 9.92
C ALA A 163 9.56 -9.90 8.39
N SER A 164 8.56 -9.44 7.64
CA SER A 164 8.54 -9.63 6.18
C SER A 164 9.65 -8.89 5.41
N PRO A 165 10.07 -7.64 5.73
CA PRO A 165 11.24 -7.02 5.10
C PRO A 165 12.53 -7.80 5.34
N VAL A 166 12.68 -8.36 6.55
CA VAL A 166 13.88 -9.10 6.96
C VAL A 166 13.94 -10.43 6.23
N VAL A 167 12.85 -11.19 6.23
CA VAL A 167 12.74 -12.46 5.50
C VAL A 167 12.97 -12.24 4.01
N ALA A 168 12.28 -11.26 3.42
CA ALA A 168 12.43 -10.95 2.00
C ALA A 168 13.86 -10.48 1.66
N GLY A 169 14.49 -9.70 2.54
CA GLY A 169 15.88 -9.29 2.41
C GLY A 169 16.87 -10.46 2.48
N VAL A 170 16.68 -11.41 3.40
CA VAL A 170 17.53 -12.61 3.50
C VAL A 170 17.36 -13.49 2.26
N VAL A 171 16.13 -13.71 1.80
CA VAL A 171 15.83 -14.48 0.59
C VAL A 171 16.45 -13.79 -0.65
N ALA A 172 16.32 -12.47 -0.76
CA ALA A 172 16.91 -11.72 -1.86
C ALA A 172 18.44 -11.70 -1.82
N ALA A 173 19.05 -11.62 -0.63
CA ALA A 173 20.51 -11.64 -0.46
C ALA A 173 21.09 -12.99 -0.87
N THR A 174 20.51 -14.08 -0.38
CA THR A 174 20.92 -15.45 -0.74
C THR A 174 20.69 -15.75 -2.20
N GLY A 175 19.52 -15.38 -2.74
CA GLY A 175 19.20 -15.52 -4.16
C GLY A 175 20.16 -14.73 -5.06
N THR A 176 20.45 -13.48 -4.71
CA THR A 176 21.39 -12.65 -5.47
C THR A 176 22.80 -13.24 -5.43
N TRP A 177 23.27 -13.64 -4.25
CA TRP A 177 24.58 -14.29 -4.11
C TRP A 177 24.70 -15.52 -5.01
N PHE A 178 23.66 -16.37 -5.06
CA PHE A 178 23.63 -17.57 -5.90
C PHE A 178 23.63 -17.23 -7.40
N VAL A 179 22.82 -16.25 -7.81
CA VAL A 179 22.78 -15.75 -9.19
C VAL A 179 24.16 -15.27 -9.64
N TYR A 180 24.84 -14.47 -8.82
CA TYR A 180 26.18 -13.98 -9.14
C TYR A 180 27.22 -15.09 -9.14
N ARG A 181 27.10 -16.10 -8.27
CA ARG A 181 27.96 -17.28 -8.23
C ARG A 181 27.88 -18.13 -9.50
N ILE A 182 26.69 -18.35 -10.04
CA ILE A 182 26.48 -19.19 -11.23
C ILE A 182 26.86 -18.44 -12.50
N THR A 183 26.71 -17.13 -12.52
CA THR A 183 26.98 -16.30 -13.70
C THR A 183 28.46 -15.90 -13.84
N VAL A 184 29.31 -16.24 -12.86
CA VAL A 184 30.77 -16.06 -12.98
C VAL A 184 31.28 -16.80 -14.21
N GLY A 185 31.93 -16.07 -15.13
CA GLY A 185 32.51 -16.64 -16.36
C GLY A 185 31.59 -16.68 -17.57
N VAL A 186 30.32 -16.25 -17.44
CA VAL A 186 29.41 -16.10 -18.59
C VAL A 186 29.62 -14.73 -19.25
N ALA A 187 29.76 -14.68 -20.57
CA ALA A 187 29.96 -13.42 -21.29
C ALA A 187 28.76 -12.47 -21.08
N ALA A 188 29.06 -11.23 -20.64
CA ALA A 188 28.09 -10.22 -20.21
C ALA A 188 26.90 -10.02 -21.17
N ARG A 189 27.13 -10.11 -22.48
CA ARG A 189 26.11 -9.96 -23.52
C ARG A 189 24.96 -10.97 -23.46
N TYR A 190 25.23 -12.21 -23.05
CA TYR A 190 24.19 -13.26 -22.94
C TYR A 190 23.43 -13.12 -21.62
N THR A 191 24.15 -12.70 -20.58
CA THR A 191 23.67 -12.40 -19.24
C THR A 191 22.66 -11.24 -19.30
N GLU A 192 22.99 -10.10 -19.93
CA GLU A 192 22.15 -8.91 -19.96
C GLU A 192 20.77 -9.12 -20.63
N ARG A 193 20.73 -9.78 -21.80
CA ARG A 193 19.45 -10.01 -22.49
C ARG A 193 18.56 -10.99 -21.73
N GLY A 194 19.14 -12.05 -21.16
CA GLY A 194 18.42 -13.02 -20.33
C GLY A 194 17.86 -12.39 -19.05
N PHE A 195 18.69 -11.64 -18.32
CA PHE A 195 18.26 -10.97 -17.09
C PHE A 195 17.26 -9.84 -17.35
N ARG A 196 17.29 -9.17 -18.50
CA ARG A 196 16.25 -8.20 -18.85
C ARG A 196 14.88 -8.86 -18.99
N TRP A 197 14.78 -9.99 -19.68
CA TRP A 197 13.52 -10.75 -19.76
C TRP A 197 13.12 -11.36 -18.42
N GLY A 198 14.10 -11.86 -17.66
CA GLY A 198 13.90 -12.32 -16.29
C GLY A 198 13.30 -11.22 -15.41
N GLN A 199 13.83 -10.01 -15.48
CA GLN A 199 13.33 -8.84 -14.74
C GLN A 199 11.88 -8.48 -15.14
N ILE A 200 11.55 -8.51 -16.44
CA ILE A 200 10.17 -8.30 -16.88
C ILE A 200 9.24 -9.36 -16.27
N GLY A 201 9.66 -10.63 -16.26
CA GLY A 201 8.93 -11.73 -15.66
C GLY A 201 8.76 -11.58 -14.14
N SER A 202 9.82 -11.24 -13.41
CA SER A 202 9.77 -11.05 -11.96
C SER A 202 8.95 -9.81 -11.56
N ALA A 203 9.08 -8.69 -12.25
CA ALA A 203 8.25 -7.51 -12.04
C ALA A 203 6.76 -7.79 -12.33
N SER A 204 6.48 -8.66 -13.30
CA SER A 204 5.14 -9.17 -13.57
C SER A 204 4.60 -9.99 -12.39
N LEU A 205 5.42 -10.89 -11.83
CA LEU A 205 5.05 -11.65 -10.64
C LEU A 205 4.81 -10.76 -9.42
N VAL A 206 5.59 -9.69 -9.22
CA VAL A 206 5.34 -8.72 -8.15
C VAL A 206 4.01 -7.99 -8.36
N SER A 207 3.67 -7.63 -9.60
CA SER A 207 2.38 -6.99 -9.91
C SER A 207 1.19 -7.93 -9.68
N LEU A 208 1.35 -9.20 -10.05
CA LEU A 208 0.35 -10.23 -9.78
C LEU A 208 0.15 -10.42 -8.27
N ALA A 209 1.26 -10.56 -7.54
CA ALA A 209 1.26 -10.73 -6.09
C ALA A 209 0.68 -9.50 -5.36
N HIS A 210 0.94 -8.30 -5.87
CA HIS A 210 0.34 -7.06 -5.38
C HIS A 210 -1.19 -7.11 -5.53
N GLY A 211 -1.72 -7.47 -6.71
CA GLY A 211 -3.16 -7.64 -6.90
C GLY A 211 -3.77 -8.68 -5.97
N THR A 212 -3.08 -9.81 -5.77
CA THR A 212 -3.51 -10.88 -4.86
C THR A 212 -3.50 -10.48 -3.38
N ASN A 213 -2.69 -9.51 -2.95
CA ASN A 213 -2.63 -9.08 -1.56
C ASN A 213 -3.49 -7.83 -1.31
N ASP A 214 -3.34 -6.81 -2.14
CA ASP A 214 -3.78 -5.46 -1.84
C ASP A 214 -5.23 -5.21 -2.19
N ALA A 215 -5.70 -5.72 -3.34
CA ALA A 215 -7.11 -5.63 -3.71
C ALA A 215 -8.00 -6.30 -2.65
N GLN A 216 -7.51 -7.39 -2.06
CA GLN A 216 -8.20 -8.14 -1.03
C GLN A 216 -8.43 -7.34 0.26
N LYS A 217 -7.54 -6.42 0.62
CA LYS A 217 -7.71 -5.60 1.83
C LYS A 217 -8.95 -4.73 1.71
N THR A 218 -9.13 -4.09 0.56
CA THR A 218 -10.33 -3.30 0.26
C THR A 218 -11.57 -4.19 0.18
N MET A 219 -11.47 -5.37 -0.45
CA MET A 219 -12.57 -6.35 -0.46
C MET A 219 -13.02 -6.71 0.96
N GLY A 220 -12.09 -6.98 1.86
CA GLY A 220 -12.38 -7.28 3.27
C GLY A 220 -13.06 -6.12 4.00
N VAL A 221 -12.62 -4.88 3.77
CA VAL A 221 -13.24 -3.69 4.38
C VAL A 221 -14.66 -3.44 3.87
N ILE A 222 -14.91 -3.61 2.56
CA ILE A 222 -16.26 -3.48 1.99
C ILE A 222 -17.16 -4.60 2.50
N THR A 223 -16.66 -5.85 2.52
CA THR A 223 -17.43 -6.99 3.06
C THR A 223 -17.74 -6.80 4.53
N LEU A 224 -16.81 -6.28 5.33
CA LEU A 224 -17.05 -5.90 6.73
C LEU A 224 -18.20 -4.90 6.85
N ALA A 225 -18.24 -3.87 6.01
CA ALA A 225 -19.32 -2.88 6.00
C ALA A 225 -20.68 -3.49 5.57
N LEU A 226 -20.67 -4.42 4.62
CA LEU A 226 -21.88 -5.13 4.19
C LEU A 226 -22.42 -6.06 5.28
N ILE A 227 -21.54 -6.71 6.05
CA ILE A 227 -21.91 -7.51 7.21
C ILE A 227 -22.49 -6.62 8.30
N ALA A 228 -21.83 -5.51 8.61
CA ALA A 228 -22.27 -4.53 9.61
C ALA A 228 -23.69 -4.00 9.32
N SER A 229 -24.00 -3.74 8.05
CA SER A 229 -25.29 -3.22 7.60
C SER A 229 -26.36 -4.28 7.35
N GLY A 230 -26.05 -5.57 7.56
CA GLY A 230 -26.98 -6.68 7.31
C GLY A 230 -27.22 -7.02 5.84
N HIS A 231 -26.52 -6.38 4.89
CA HIS A 231 -26.64 -6.66 3.45
C HIS A 231 -25.84 -7.90 3.01
N TRP A 232 -25.01 -8.45 3.89
CA TRP A 232 -24.26 -9.68 3.67
C TRP A 232 -24.14 -10.49 4.95
N THR A 233 -24.22 -11.82 4.85
CA THR A 233 -24.22 -12.71 6.03
C THR A 233 -23.06 -13.70 6.05
N SER A 234 -22.42 -13.95 4.90
CA SER A 234 -21.31 -14.91 4.84
C SER A 234 -20.01 -14.27 5.32
N THR A 235 -19.37 -14.90 6.30
CA THR A 235 -18.07 -14.49 6.84
C THR A 235 -16.90 -15.17 6.13
N THR A 236 -17.18 -16.10 5.22
CA THR A 236 -16.22 -16.93 4.48
C THR A 236 -16.25 -16.68 2.98
N ALA A 237 -17.17 -15.84 2.49
CA ALA A 237 -17.29 -15.49 1.08
C ALA A 237 -17.34 -13.97 0.87
N ILE A 238 -16.71 -13.54 -0.22
CA ILE A 238 -16.70 -12.15 -0.69
C ILE A 238 -17.68 -12.02 -1.87
N PRO A 239 -18.57 -11.01 -1.90
CA PRO A 239 -19.48 -10.80 -3.02
C PRO A 239 -18.72 -10.56 -4.34
N VAL A 240 -19.20 -11.15 -5.42
CA VAL A 240 -18.54 -11.06 -6.74
C VAL A 240 -18.41 -9.61 -7.22
N TRP A 241 -19.44 -8.78 -6.99
CA TRP A 241 -19.39 -7.37 -7.39
C TRP A 241 -18.29 -6.60 -6.63
N VAL A 242 -18.06 -6.93 -5.35
CA VAL A 242 -16.97 -6.33 -4.55
C VAL A 242 -15.62 -6.70 -5.17
N LYS A 243 -15.42 -7.98 -5.50
CA LYS A 243 -14.20 -8.45 -6.16
C LYS A 243 -13.93 -7.68 -7.45
N VAL A 244 -14.94 -7.57 -8.32
CA VAL A 244 -14.82 -6.87 -9.60
C VAL A 244 -14.54 -5.37 -9.41
N CYS A 245 -15.25 -4.70 -8.50
CA CYS A 245 -15.05 -3.26 -8.27
C CYS A 245 -13.66 -2.95 -7.71
N CYS A 246 -13.19 -3.70 -6.71
CA CYS A 246 -11.83 -3.54 -6.16
C CYS A 246 -10.77 -3.85 -7.23
N ALA A 247 -10.91 -4.96 -7.96
CA ALA A 247 -9.96 -5.34 -9.01
C ALA A 247 -9.85 -4.27 -10.11
N LEU A 248 -10.97 -3.63 -10.50
CA LEU A 248 -10.96 -2.50 -11.43
C LEU A 248 -10.35 -1.24 -10.81
N ALA A 249 -10.69 -0.92 -9.55
CA ALA A 249 -10.18 0.27 -8.86
C ALA A 249 -8.65 0.24 -8.73
N ILE A 250 -8.09 -0.85 -8.20
CA ILE A 250 -6.64 -1.01 -8.05
C ILE A 250 -5.92 -1.02 -9.40
N ALA A 251 -6.50 -1.64 -10.44
CA ALA A 251 -5.92 -1.66 -11.78
C ALA A 251 -5.91 -0.28 -12.43
N LEU A 252 -7.01 0.49 -12.31
CA LEU A 252 -7.10 1.86 -12.81
C LEU A 252 -6.11 2.78 -12.10
N GLY A 253 -6.00 2.65 -10.78
CA GLY A 253 -4.99 3.36 -10.00
C GLY A 253 -3.59 3.03 -10.49
N THR A 254 -3.29 1.75 -10.65
CA THR A 254 -2.00 1.26 -11.14
C THR A 254 -1.64 1.83 -12.51
N TYR A 255 -2.62 1.89 -13.41
CA TYR A 255 -2.43 2.42 -14.77
C TYR A 255 -2.08 3.92 -14.78
N LEU A 256 -2.67 4.72 -13.89
CA LEU A 256 -2.28 6.12 -13.72
C LEU A 256 -0.84 6.28 -13.20
N GLY A 257 -0.43 5.32 -12.37
CA GLY A 257 0.90 5.19 -11.78
C GLY A 257 1.14 6.15 -10.62
N GLY A 258 2.33 6.06 -10.03
CA GLY A 258 2.73 6.90 -8.89
C GLY A 258 4.04 7.61 -9.17
N TRP A 259 4.09 8.41 -10.25
CA TRP A 259 5.35 8.90 -10.84
C TRP A 259 6.35 9.52 -9.85
N ARG A 260 5.85 10.25 -8.84
CA ARG A 260 6.67 10.80 -7.76
C ARG A 260 7.40 9.70 -6.96
N ILE A 261 6.68 8.66 -6.56
CA ILE A 261 7.22 7.51 -5.81
C ILE A 261 8.09 6.64 -6.71
N ILE A 262 7.68 6.40 -7.96
CA ILE A 262 8.46 5.67 -8.97
C ILE A 262 9.85 6.32 -9.12
N ARG A 263 9.89 7.66 -9.26
CA ARG A 263 11.15 8.41 -9.34
C ARG A 263 11.99 8.25 -8.08
N THR A 264 11.40 8.29 -6.89
CA THR A 264 12.13 8.11 -5.62
C THR A 264 12.72 6.71 -5.49
N LEU A 265 11.93 5.65 -5.76
CA LEU A 265 12.38 4.26 -5.63
C LEU A 265 13.39 3.86 -6.71
N GLY A 266 13.21 4.32 -7.95
CA GLY A 266 14.07 3.96 -9.08
C GLY A 266 15.51 4.48 -8.97
N LYS A 267 15.76 5.53 -8.19
CA LYS A 267 17.08 6.21 -8.09
C LYS A 267 17.67 6.26 -6.68
N GLY A 268 16.90 5.88 -5.65
CA GLY A 268 17.21 6.22 -4.26
C GLY A 268 18.04 5.22 -3.48
N LEU A 269 17.88 3.90 -3.71
CA LEU A 269 18.29 2.87 -2.74
C LEU A 269 19.62 2.19 -3.06
N ILE A 270 19.78 1.69 -4.28
CA ILE A 270 20.97 1.00 -4.79
C ILE A 270 21.06 1.22 -6.31
N ASP A 271 22.25 1.14 -6.88
CA ASP A 271 22.42 1.07 -8.35
C ASP A 271 22.01 -0.33 -8.83
N ILE A 272 20.76 -0.47 -9.27
CA ILE A 272 20.17 -1.76 -9.59
C ILE A 272 20.64 -2.24 -10.97
N ALA A 273 21.42 -3.31 -10.99
CA ALA A 273 21.65 -4.08 -12.20
C ALA A 273 20.50 -5.08 -12.43
N PRO A 274 20.18 -5.46 -13.69
CA PRO A 274 19.10 -6.42 -13.99
C PRO A 274 19.14 -7.74 -13.20
N PRO A 275 20.31 -8.38 -12.93
CA PRO A 275 20.34 -9.59 -12.11
C PRO A 275 19.88 -9.38 -10.66
N GLN A 276 20.23 -8.24 -10.06
CA GLN A 276 19.79 -7.89 -8.71
C GLN A 276 18.30 -7.54 -8.69
N GLY A 277 17.84 -6.80 -9.71
CA GLY A 277 16.42 -6.47 -9.87
C GLY A 277 15.57 -7.73 -9.95
N MET A 278 15.97 -8.69 -10.79
CA MET A 278 15.28 -9.97 -10.92
C MET A 278 15.24 -10.75 -9.59
N ALA A 279 16.38 -10.84 -8.88
CA ALA A 279 16.45 -11.55 -7.60
C ALA A 279 15.57 -10.88 -6.53
N ALA A 280 15.61 -9.54 -6.42
CA ALA A 280 14.80 -8.78 -5.48
C ALA A 280 13.30 -8.91 -5.77
N GLU A 281 12.90 -8.78 -7.04
CA GLU A 281 11.50 -8.90 -7.45
C GLU A 281 10.97 -10.32 -7.23
N THR A 282 11.77 -11.34 -7.55
CA THR A 282 11.39 -12.75 -7.32
C THR A 282 11.21 -13.05 -5.83
N ALA A 283 12.15 -12.60 -4.99
CA ALA A 283 12.02 -12.74 -3.53
C ALA A 283 10.79 -12.01 -2.98
N SER A 284 10.51 -10.81 -3.52
CA SER A 284 9.34 -10.03 -3.13
C SER A 284 8.03 -10.73 -3.52
N ALA A 285 7.92 -11.18 -4.77
CA ALA A 285 6.76 -11.89 -5.27
C ALA A 285 6.52 -13.18 -4.47
N ALA A 286 7.56 -13.98 -4.23
CA ALA A 286 7.45 -15.20 -3.42
C ALA A 286 6.96 -14.90 -2.01
N THR A 287 7.55 -13.91 -1.33
CA THR A 287 7.15 -13.52 0.03
C THR A 287 5.70 -13.04 0.09
N ILE A 288 5.28 -12.19 -0.86
CA ILE A 288 3.91 -11.67 -0.91
C ILE A 288 2.90 -12.79 -1.21
N LEU A 289 3.19 -13.67 -2.18
CA LEU A 289 2.28 -14.76 -2.56
C LEU A 289 2.14 -15.79 -1.43
N VAL A 290 3.24 -16.22 -0.80
CA VAL A 290 3.20 -17.13 0.35
C VAL A 290 2.39 -16.52 1.47
N SER A 291 2.62 -15.25 1.79
CA SER A 291 1.86 -14.57 2.84
C SER A 291 0.37 -14.43 2.50
N SER A 292 0.06 -14.13 1.24
CA SER A 292 -1.33 -14.01 0.77
C SER A 292 -2.04 -15.36 0.84
N HIS A 293 -1.33 -16.46 0.59
CA HIS A 293 -1.85 -17.82 0.76
C HIS A 293 -2.08 -18.16 2.25
N LEU A 294 -1.29 -17.59 3.16
CA LEU A 294 -1.50 -17.69 4.60
C LEU A 294 -2.55 -16.70 5.13
N GLY A 295 -3.17 -15.89 4.26
CA GLY A 295 -4.12 -14.85 4.65
C GLY A 295 -3.50 -13.66 5.38
N LEU A 296 -2.17 -13.59 5.50
CA LEU A 296 -1.48 -12.54 6.26
C LEU A 296 -1.32 -11.27 5.41
N PRO A 297 -1.97 -10.15 5.76
CA PRO A 297 -1.95 -8.91 5.00
C PRO A 297 -0.58 -8.22 5.13
N LEU A 298 0.30 -8.39 4.15
CA LEU A 298 1.61 -7.74 4.14
C LEU A 298 1.60 -6.36 3.51
N SER A 299 2.61 -5.58 3.87
CA SER A 299 3.00 -4.36 3.18
C SER A 299 3.93 -4.68 2.02
N THR A 300 3.46 -4.48 0.78
CA THR A 300 4.28 -4.74 -0.41
C THR A 300 5.47 -3.78 -0.49
N THR A 301 5.31 -2.51 -0.09
CA THR A 301 6.42 -1.53 0.00
C THR A 301 7.57 -2.03 0.88
N GLN A 302 7.23 -2.59 2.03
CA GLN A 302 8.19 -3.08 3.02
C GLN A 302 8.92 -4.34 2.53
N VAL A 303 8.16 -5.29 1.99
CA VAL A 303 8.72 -6.53 1.41
C VAL A 303 9.63 -6.20 0.24
N THR A 304 9.18 -5.37 -0.70
CA THR A 304 9.96 -4.99 -1.89
C THR A 304 11.20 -4.21 -1.53
N THR A 305 11.11 -3.23 -0.61
CA THR A 305 12.27 -2.50 -0.11
C THR A 305 13.25 -3.44 0.60
N GLY A 306 12.76 -4.35 1.45
CA GLY A 306 13.57 -5.36 2.12
C GLY A 306 14.34 -6.23 1.12
N SER A 307 13.67 -6.74 0.10
CA SER A 307 14.30 -7.51 -0.99
C SER A 307 15.33 -6.71 -1.77
N VAL A 308 15.05 -5.43 -2.09
CA VAL A 308 15.99 -4.55 -2.80
C VAL A 308 17.26 -4.33 -1.97
N LEU A 309 17.12 -4.08 -0.67
CA LEU A 309 18.27 -3.97 0.25
C LEU A 309 19.04 -5.29 0.33
N GLY A 310 18.32 -6.41 0.45
CA GLY A 310 18.90 -7.75 0.47
C GLY A 310 19.70 -8.07 -0.80
N ALA A 311 19.15 -7.78 -1.98
CA ALA A 311 19.86 -7.95 -3.25
C ALA A 311 21.07 -7.00 -3.40
N GLY A 312 21.04 -5.85 -2.73
CA GLY A 312 22.21 -5.00 -2.54
C GLY A 312 23.31 -5.73 -1.75
N VAL A 313 22.98 -6.24 -0.57
CA VAL A 313 23.91 -6.96 0.31
C VAL A 313 24.47 -8.23 -0.34
N GLY A 314 23.65 -8.96 -1.08
CA GLY A 314 24.03 -10.21 -1.74
C GLY A 314 24.98 -10.06 -2.93
N ARG A 315 25.18 -8.84 -3.46
CA ARG A 315 26.08 -8.60 -4.60
C ARG A 315 27.49 -8.24 -4.11
N PRO A 316 28.53 -8.96 -4.57
CA PRO A 316 29.91 -8.60 -4.28
C PRO A 316 30.24 -7.16 -4.71
N GLY A 317 30.76 -6.35 -3.79
CA GLY A 317 31.19 -4.97 -4.06
C GLY A 317 30.08 -3.93 -4.20
N ALA A 318 28.81 -4.29 -3.95
CA ALA A 318 27.71 -3.32 -4.01
C ALA A 318 27.72 -2.36 -2.80
N THR A 319 27.28 -1.13 -3.04
CA THR A 319 27.11 -0.12 -1.99
C THR A 319 25.63 0.05 -1.65
N VAL A 320 25.28 -0.14 -0.38
CA VAL A 320 23.92 0.06 0.13
C VAL A 320 23.83 1.40 0.83
N ARG A 321 22.85 2.23 0.43
CA ARG A 321 22.65 3.56 1.03
C ARG A 321 21.83 3.46 2.33
N TRP A 322 22.46 2.97 3.40
CA TRP A 322 21.82 2.73 4.71
C TRP A 322 21.07 3.95 5.29
N ARG A 323 21.55 5.17 5.00
CA ARG A 323 20.87 6.41 5.42
C ARG A 323 19.48 6.54 4.79
N VAL A 324 19.30 6.11 3.54
CA VAL A 324 18.00 6.13 2.85
C VAL A 324 17.09 5.03 3.41
N ALA A 325 17.63 3.82 3.62
CA ALA A 325 16.92 2.73 4.26
C ALA A 325 16.38 3.12 5.66
N GLY A 326 17.21 3.75 6.49
CA GLY A 326 16.81 4.24 7.82
C GLY A 326 15.68 5.28 7.76
N ARG A 327 15.72 6.21 6.78
CA ARG A 327 14.62 7.18 6.58
C ARG A 327 13.30 6.49 6.20
N MET A 328 13.35 5.44 5.38
CA MET A 328 12.15 4.66 5.04
C MET A 328 11.62 3.90 6.25
N GLY A 329 12.50 3.28 7.05
CA GLY A 329 12.11 2.63 8.31
C GLY A 329 11.38 3.56 9.26
N VAL A 330 11.84 4.81 9.39
CA VAL A 330 11.14 5.85 10.17
C VAL A 330 9.77 6.18 9.56
N ALA A 331 9.68 6.33 8.23
CA ALA A 331 8.40 6.58 7.57
C ALA A 331 7.40 5.43 7.81
N TRP A 332 7.87 4.17 7.78
CA TRP A 332 7.04 3.01 8.08
C TRP A 332 6.52 3.01 9.52
N LEU A 333 7.37 3.32 10.49
CA LEU A 333 6.99 3.41 11.90
C LEU A 333 5.94 4.50 12.16
N ILE A 334 6.07 5.65 11.48
CA ILE A 334 5.17 6.79 11.63
C ILE A 334 3.83 6.58 10.91
N THR A 335 3.80 5.75 9.87
CA THR A 335 2.62 5.59 9.00
C THR A 335 1.37 5.15 9.75
N MET A 336 1.48 4.09 10.56
CA MET A 336 0.32 3.57 11.30
C MET A 336 -0.20 4.57 12.36
N PRO A 337 0.64 5.15 13.24
CA PRO A 337 0.20 6.19 14.18
C PRO A 337 -0.39 7.42 13.49
N ALA A 338 0.25 7.92 12.43
CA ALA A 338 -0.21 9.14 11.78
C ALA A 338 -1.54 8.94 11.05
N ALA A 339 -1.72 7.84 10.33
CA ALA A 339 -3.01 7.49 9.73
C ALA A 339 -4.09 7.29 10.80
N GLY A 340 -3.73 6.68 11.94
CA GLY A 340 -4.64 6.53 13.08
C GLY A 340 -5.04 7.84 13.73
N LEU A 341 -4.13 8.79 13.88
CA LEU A 341 -4.47 10.13 14.37
C LEU A 341 -5.44 10.85 13.44
N VAL A 342 -5.25 10.73 12.12
CA VAL A 342 -6.20 11.31 11.15
C VAL A 342 -7.56 10.60 11.23
N GLY A 343 -7.58 9.27 11.31
CA GLY A 343 -8.81 8.49 11.47
C GLY A 343 -9.58 8.82 12.75
N ALA A 344 -8.88 8.99 13.86
CA ALA A 344 -9.46 9.44 15.13
C ALA A 344 -10.01 10.87 15.02
N ALA A 345 -9.26 11.79 14.41
CA ALA A 345 -9.67 13.18 14.24
C ALA A 345 -10.91 13.33 13.36
N THR A 346 -10.99 12.57 12.25
CA THR A 346 -12.18 12.58 11.38
C THR A 346 -13.37 11.92 12.05
N TRP A 347 -13.16 10.90 12.89
CA TRP A 347 -14.21 10.34 13.73
C TRP A 347 -14.78 11.37 14.70
N PHE A 348 -13.93 12.08 15.46
CA PHE A 348 -14.39 13.14 16.37
C PHE A 348 -15.13 14.25 15.62
N LEU A 349 -14.66 14.64 14.43
CA LEU A 349 -15.36 15.60 13.60
C LEU A 349 -16.76 15.12 13.22
N ALA A 350 -16.90 13.87 12.75
CA ALA A 350 -18.20 13.30 12.42
C ALA A 350 -19.12 13.25 13.65
N HIS A 351 -18.59 12.86 14.81
CA HIS A 351 -19.33 12.78 16.06
C HIS A 351 -19.82 14.15 16.54
N LEU A 352 -18.97 15.19 16.48
CA LEU A 352 -19.32 16.57 16.85
C LEU A 352 -20.43 17.17 15.97
N LEU A 353 -20.53 16.72 14.72
CA LEU A 353 -21.57 17.15 13.77
C LEU A 353 -22.88 16.36 13.92
N GLY A 354 -23.04 15.61 15.01
CA GLY A 354 -24.24 14.85 15.32
C GLY A 354 -24.22 13.40 14.81
N GLY A 355 -23.09 12.93 14.29
CA GLY A 355 -22.95 11.57 13.77
C GLY A 355 -23.77 11.31 12.50
N GLY A 356 -24.06 10.03 12.26
CA GLY A 356 -24.85 9.54 11.14
C GLY A 356 -24.49 10.12 9.78
N VAL A 357 -25.52 10.40 8.98
CA VAL A 357 -25.33 10.85 7.58
C VAL A 357 -24.61 12.19 7.51
N LEU A 358 -24.92 13.13 8.41
CA LEU A 358 -24.28 14.46 8.42
C LEU A 358 -22.78 14.35 8.72
N GLY A 359 -22.42 13.59 9.76
CA GLY A 359 -21.02 13.33 10.08
C GLY A 359 -20.28 12.61 8.95
N ALA A 360 -20.91 11.60 8.35
CA ALA A 360 -20.34 10.85 7.23
C ALA A 360 -20.08 11.74 6.00
N VAL A 361 -21.07 12.55 5.58
CA VAL A 361 -20.94 13.47 4.45
C VAL A 361 -19.87 14.52 4.73
N ALA A 362 -19.83 15.08 5.94
CA ALA A 362 -18.82 16.08 6.31
C ALA A 362 -17.39 15.52 6.21
N VAL A 363 -17.16 14.30 6.68
CA VAL A 363 -15.84 13.65 6.58
C VAL A 363 -15.45 13.38 5.13
N VAL A 364 -16.39 12.97 4.27
CA VAL A 364 -16.14 12.80 2.84
C VAL A 364 -15.82 14.14 2.16
N LEU A 365 -16.50 15.23 2.53
CA LEU A 365 -16.19 16.57 2.02
C LEU A 365 -14.78 17.02 2.43
N VAL A 366 -14.37 16.74 3.67
CA VAL A 366 -13.00 17.00 4.14
C VAL A 366 -11.99 16.19 3.33
N LEU A 367 -12.26 14.90 3.08
CA LEU A 367 -11.41 14.07 2.23
C LEU A 367 -11.25 14.68 0.82
N VAL A 368 -12.36 15.08 0.19
CA VAL A 368 -12.36 15.68 -1.16
C VAL A 368 -11.58 16.99 -1.16
N ALA A 369 -11.78 17.85 -0.16
CA ALA A 369 -11.08 19.13 -0.04
C ALA A 369 -9.56 18.93 0.12
N LEU A 370 -9.13 18.06 1.06
CA LEU A 370 -7.72 17.76 1.28
C LEU A 370 -7.08 17.13 0.05
N SER A 371 -7.77 16.18 -0.60
CA SER A 371 -7.32 15.55 -1.84
C SER A 371 -7.16 16.57 -2.96
N GLY A 372 -8.10 17.52 -3.10
CA GLY A 372 -8.04 18.62 -4.06
C GLY A 372 -6.84 19.54 -3.81
N VAL A 373 -6.59 19.93 -2.56
CA VAL A 373 -5.43 20.75 -2.19
C VAL A 373 -4.12 20.04 -2.52
N MET A 374 -3.99 18.76 -2.15
CA MET A 374 -2.80 17.96 -2.44
C MET A 374 -2.60 17.77 -3.95
N TYR A 375 -3.68 17.53 -4.69
CA TYR A 375 -3.64 17.43 -6.15
C TYR A 375 -3.16 18.74 -6.79
N VAL A 376 -3.75 19.89 -6.44
CA VAL A 376 -3.34 21.21 -6.95
C VAL A 376 -1.89 21.50 -6.59
N ARG A 377 -1.46 21.18 -5.36
CA ARG A 377 -0.06 21.36 -4.94
C ARG A 377 0.89 20.48 -5.75
N SER A 378 0.46 19.26 -6.12
CA SER A 378 1.25 18.33 -6.92
C SER A 378 1.50 18.81 -8.35
N ARG A 379 0.62 19.65 -8.91
CA ARG A 379 0.73 20.19 -10.27
C ARG A 379 1.87 21.21 -10.42
N ARG A 380 2.34 21.81 -9.32
CA ARG A 380 3.45 22.79 -9.34
C ARG A 380 4.79 22.12 -9.70
N ASP A 381 4.98 20.89 -9.26
CA ASP A 381 6.22 20.12 -9.44
C ASP A 381 5.90 18.78 -10.15
N ALA A 382 5.27 18.86 -11.32
CA ALA A 382 4.68 17.69 -11.97
C ALA A 382 5.73 16.65 -12.40
N VAL A 383 5.56 15.42 -11.91
CA VAL A 383 6.32 14.25 -12.37
C VAL A 383 5.38 13.37 -13.20
N HIS A 384 5.82 12.96 -14.38
CA HIS A 384 5.06 12.18 -15.35
C HIS A 384 5.96 11.18 -16.10
N ALA A 385 5.36 10.29 -16.88
CA ALA A 385 6.08 9.24 -17.62
C ALA A 385 7.28 9.76 -18.46
N GLY A 386 7.17 10.96 -19.05
CA GLY A 386 8.25 11.55 -19.84
C GLY A 386 9.44 12.14 -19.06
N ASN A 387 9.30 12.41 -17.75
CA ASN A 387 10.36 13.02 -16.94
C ASN A 387 10.76 12.15 -15.73
N VAL A 388 10.09 11.02 -15.49
CA VAL A 388 10.32 10.17 -14.31
C VAL A 388 11.79 9.73 -14.18
N ASN A 389 12.50 9.60 -15.31
CA ASN A 389 13.90 9.21 -15.38
C ASN A 389 14.88 10.39 -15.44
N ASP A 390 14.46 11.65 -15.37
CA ASP A 390 15.36 12.81 -15.39
C ASP A 390 16.16 12.93 -14.09
N GLU A 391 17.36 13.51 -14.14
CA GLU A 391 18.20 13.74 -12.96
C GLU A 391 17.52 14.65 -11.93
N TRP A 392 17.82 14.43 -10.64
CA TRP A 392 17.37 15.31 -9.57
C TRP A 392 18.03 16.67 -9.75
N GLN A 393 17.30 17.64 -10.31
CA GLN A 393 17.66 19.03 -10.09
C GLN A 393 17.31 19.33 -8.63
N GLU A 394 18.32 19.43 -7.76
CA GLU A 394 18.10 20.07 -6.47
C GLU A 394 17.36 21.39 -6.72
N PRO A 395 16.30 21.72 -5.95
CA PRO A 395 15.62 22.99 -6.13
C PRO A 395 16.70 24.07 -6.04
N ALA A 396 16.89 24.79 -7.14
CA ALA A 396 17.98 25.73 -7.28
C ALA A 396 17.96 26.64 -6.05
N ARG A 397 18.92 26.45 -5.14
CA ARG A 397 19.31 27.52 -4.21
C ARG A 397 19.55 28.70 -5.13
N GLN A 398 18.66 29.68 -5.07
CA GLN A 398 18.66 30.88 -5.87
C GLN A 398 20.11 31.32 -6.06
N ARG A 399 20.68 31.04 -7.24
CA ARG A 399 21.94 31.64 -7.63
C ARG A 399 21.59 33.11 -7.72
N ARG A 400 21.96 33.88 -6.68
CA ARG A 400 21.96 35.34 -6.75
C ARG A 400 22.64 35.68 -8.08
N PRO A 401 22.02 36.50 -8.95
CA PRO A 401 22.68 36.90 -10.18
C PRO A 401 24.01 37.52 -9.78
N ALA A 402 25.09 37.00 -10.35
CA ALA A 402 26.39 37.64 -10.25
C ALA A 402 26.20 39.08 -10.73
N THR A 403 26.41 40.04 -9.83
CA THR A 403 26.47 41.46 -10.16
C THR A 403 27.60 41.65 -11.15
N ALA A 404 27.25 41.66 -12.43
CA ALA A 404 28.07 42.23 -13.47
C ALA A 404 27.91 43.75 -13.41
N GLY A 405 29.02 44.46 -13.17
CA GLY A 405 29.11 45.93 -13.21
C GLY A 405 29.98 46.46 -12.08
N GLY A 406 31.13 47.08 -12.32
CA GLY A 406 31.77 47.42 -13.58
C GLY A 406 33.20 47.90 -13.33
N VAL A 407 34.06 47.65 -14.31
CA VAL A 407 35.29 48.39 -14.53
C VAL A 407 34.90 49.58 -15.42
N ARG A 408 34.90 50.77 -14.85
CA ARG A 408 35.43 52.03 -15.41
C ARG A 408 35.14 53.18 -14.46
#